data_AF-A0A261G2K0-F1
#
_entry.id   AF-A0A261G2K0-F1
#
_cell.length_a   1.000
_cell.length_b   1.000
_cell.length_c   1.000
_cell.angle_alpha   90.00
_cell.angle_beta   90.00
_cell.angle_gamma   90.00
#
_symmetry.space_group_name_H-M   'P 1'
#
loop_
_entity.id
_entity.type
_entity.pdbx_description
1 polymer ?
#
loop_
_entity_poly.entity_id
_entity_poly.type
_entity_poly.pdbx_seq_one_letter_code
_entity_poly.pdbx_strand_id
1 'polypeptide(L)'
;MATLTIRKLDDEVMEQFKEIARRHNRSAEAEARSLLEEFTAEHIARYEIEHHNFFDRIRTFMEEEGVTGFDDNELPIIDRQEDQERPNIDWK
;
A
#
# COMPACT_ATOMS: atom_id res chain seq x y z
N MET A 1 8.41 -20.42 13.91
CA MET A 1 7.25 -20.03 14.74
C MET A 1 7.72 -18.91 15.65
N ALA A 2 7.24 -17.69 15.47
CA ALA A 2 7.55 -16.57 16.36
C ALA A 2 6.53 -16.52 17.50
N THR A 3 6.94 -16.11 18.70
CA THR A 3 6.06 -15.94 19.85
C THR A 3 6.19 -14.51 20.36
N LEU A 4 5.05 -13.85 20.61
CA LEU A 4 4.98 -12.50 21.15
C LEU A 4 4.21 -12.53 22.46
N THR A 5 4.71 -11.84 23.49
CA THR A 5 3.99 -11.71 24.77
C THR A 5 3.62 -10.26 25.00
N ILE A 6 2.32 -9.99 25.11
CA ILE A 6 1.78 -8.68 25.47
C ILE A 6 1.53 -8.68 26.97
N ARG A 7 2.12 -7.72 27.69
CA ARG A 7 1.97 -7.57 29.15
C ARG A 7 1.25 -6.27 29.46
N LYS A 8 0.67 -6.19 30.66
CA LYS A 8 -0.06 -5.01 31.16
C LYS A 8 -1.20 -4.58 30.23
N LEU A 9 -1.95 -5.55 29.73
CA LEU A 9 -3.22 -5.26 29.08
C LEU A 9 -4.25 -4.99 30.18
N ASP A 10 -5.05 -3.94 30.02
CA ASP A 10 -6.13 -3.66 30.95
C ASP A 10 -7.13 -4.84 31.00
N ASP A 11 -7.61 -5.16 32.19
CA ASP A 11 -8.48 -6.32 32.41
C ASP A 11 -9.78 -6.20 31.59
N GLU A 12 -10.31 -4.98 31.44
CA GLU A 12 -11.50 -4.71 30.62
C GLU A 12 -11.26 -5.08 29.15
N VAL A 13 -10.11 -4.68 28.60
CA VAL A 13 -9.73 -4.99 27.21
C VAL A 13 -9.54 -6.50 27.05
N MET A 14 -8.96 -7.18 28.04
CA MET A 14 -8.79 -8.62 28.01
C MET A 14 -10.12 -9.38 28.01
N GLU A 15 -11.10 -8.95 28.81
CA GLU A 15 -12.42 -9.59 28.86
C GLU A 15 -13.22 -9.34 27.58
N GLN A 16 -13.24 -8.11 27.07
CA GLN A 16 -13.86 -7.81 25.78
C GLN A 16 -13.25 -8.66 24.65
N PHE A 17 -11.93 -8.79 24.63
CA PHE A 17 -11.23 -9.60 23.64
C PHE A 17 -11.58 -11.09 23.73
N LYS A 18 -11.66 -11.65 24.94
CA LYS A 18 -12.11 -13.04 25.16
C LYS A 18 -13.54 -13.25 24.68
N GLU A 19 -14.42 -12.28 24.88
CA GLU A 19 -15.80 -12.35 24.41
C GLU A 19 -15.89 -12.36 22.88
N ILE A 20 -15.08 -11.54 22.20
CA ILE A 20 -14.98 -11.53 20.73
C ILE A 20 -14.50 -12.88 20.22
N ALA A 21 -13.40 -13.41 20.80
CA ALA A 21 -12.88 -14.72 20.41
C ALA A 21 -13.91 -15.85 20.60
N ARG A 22 -14.68 -15.81 21.70
CA ARG A 22 -15.80 -16.75 21.95
C ARG A 22 -16.91 -16.61 20.91
N ARG A 23 -17.32 -15.38 20.56
CA ARG A 23 -18.32 -15.14 19.51
C ARG A 23 -17.89 -15.71 18.16
N HIS A 24 -16.60 -15.64 17.85
CA HIS A 24 -16.04 -16.20 16.62
C HIS A 24 -15.71 -17.70 16.70
N ASN A 25 -16.03 -18.38 17.81
CA ASN A 25 -15.69 -19.79 18.07
C ASN A 25 -14.19 -20.09 17.88
N ARG A 26 -13.33 -19.15 18.27
CA ARG A 26 -11.87 -19.24 18.14
C ARG A 26 -11.20 -19.15 19.50
N SER A 27 -9.96 -19.65 19.58
CA SER A 27 -9.12 -19.39 20.74
C SER A 27 -8.68 -17.92 20.74
N ALA A 28 -8.42 -17.36 21.93
CA ALA A 28 -7.92 -15.99 22.05
C ALA A 28 -6.61 -15.78 21.27
N GLU A 29 -5.73 -16.78 21.23
CA GLU A 29 -4.50 -16.71 20.45
C GLU A 29 -4.76 -16.72 18.94
N ALA A 30 -5.70 -17.54 18.46
CA ALA A 30 -6.06 -17.58 17.05
C ALA A 30 -6.70 -16.27 16.60
N GLU A 31 -7.57 -15.69 17.44
CA GLU A 31 -8.17 -14.39 17.19
C GLU A 31 -7.13 -13.28 17.16
N ALA A 32 -6.18 -13.29 18.11
CA ALA A 32 -5.12 -12.30 18.20
C ALA A 32 -4.20 -12.38 16.98
N ARG A 33 -3.91 -13.60 16.53
CA ARG A 33 -3.13 -13.84 15.31
C ARG A 33 -3.84 -13.27 14.09
N SER A 34 -5.11 -13.59 13.89
CA SER A 34 -5.87 -13.08 12.73
C SER A 34 -5.97 -11.56 12.73
N LEU A 35 -6.22 -10.94 13.88
CA LEU A 35 -6.29 -9.48 14.01
C LEU A 35 -4.96 -8.81 13.67
N LEU A 36 -3.84 -9.36 14.17
CA LEU A 36 -2.52 -8.85 13.87
C LEU A 36 -2.14 -9.04 12.40
N GLU A 37 -2.51 -10.17 11.79
CA GLU A 37 -2.28 -10.43 10.37
C GLU A 37 -3.04 -9.45 9.49
N GLU A 38 -4.32 -9.22 9.78
CA GLU A 38 -5.16 -8.26 9.05
C GLU A 38 -4.61 -6.84 9.15
N PHE A 39 -4.31 -6.38 10.37
CA PHE A 39 -3.74 -5.06 10.59
C PHE A 39 -2.39 -4.89 9.89
N THR A 40 -1.53 -5.92 9.93
CA THR A 40 -0.21 -5.86 9.28
C THR A 40 -0.36 -5.84 7.77
N ALA A 41 -1.27 -6.63 7.19
CA ALA A 41 -1.53 -6.61 5.76
C ALA A 41 -2.04 -5.24 5.29
N GLU A 42 -2.97 -4.62 6.05
CA GLU A 42 -3.46 -3.27 5.76
C GLU A 42 -2.34 -2.22 5.90
N HIS A 43 -1.51 -2.34 6.94
CA HIS A 43 -0.39 -1.43 7.15
C HIS A 43 0.65 -1.54 6.03
N ILE A 44 1.02 -2.76 5.62
CA ILE A 44 1.94 -2.98 4.50
C ILE A 44 1.34 -2.42 3.21
N ALA A 45 0.07 -2.69 2.92
CA ALA A 45 -0.56 -2.17 1.71
C ALA A 45 -0.55 -0.64 1.66
N ARG A 46 -0.89 0.04 2.77
CA ARG A 46 -0.79 1.50 2.86
C ARG A 46 0.65 1.99 2.77
N TYR A 47 1.57 1.36 3.47
CA TYR A 47 2.98 1.71 3.46
C TYR A 47 3.57 1.58 2.05
N GLU A 48 3.27 0.48 1.33
CA GLU A 48 3.69 0.28 -0.05
C GLU A 48 3.05 1.32 -0.98
N ILE A 49 1.78 1.66 -0.81
CA ILE A 49 1.14 2.72 -1.61
C ILE A 49 1.81 4.08 -1.36
N GLU A 50 2.10 4.42 -0.10
CA GLU A 50 2.70 5.70 0.28
C GLU A 50 4.19 5.80 -0.08
N HIS A 51 4.97 4.73 0.10
CA HIS A 51 6.43 4.73 -0.08
C HIS A 51 6.87 4.18 -1.45
N HIS A 52 5.99 3.47 -2.14
CA HIS A 52 6.20 2.98 -3.50
C HIS A 52 5.20 3.55 -4.50
N ASN A 53 4.59 4.71 -4.23
CA ASN A 53 3.97 5.47 -5.29
C ASN A 53 5.06 5.76 -6.34
N PHE A 54 5.01 4.99 -7.43
CA PHE A 54 5.99 5.02 -8.50
C PHE A 54 6.14 6.43 -9.07
N PHE A 55 5.04 7.18 -9.12
CA PHE A 55 5.03 8.56 -9.57
C PHE A 55 5.77 9.50 -8.60
N ASP A 56 5.61 9.32 -7.29
CA ASP A 56 6.34 10.14 -6.31
C ASP A 56 7.83 9.80 -6.32
N ARG A 57 8.20 8.52 -6.49
CA ARG A 57 9.60 8.12 -6.68
C ARG A 57 10.22 8.68 -7.95
N ILE A 58 9.48 8.68 -9.07
CA ILE A 58 9.93 9.34 -10.31
C ILE A 58 10.10 10.84 -10.05
N ARG A 59 9.13 11.49 -9.41
CA ARG A 59 9.20 12.92 -9.12
C ARG A 59 10.42 13.26 -8.26
N THR A 60 10.65 12.55 -7.16
CA THR A 60 11.85 12.75 -6.33
C THR A 60 13.15 12.51 -7.10
N PHE A 61 13.24 11.43 -7.88
CA PHE A 61 14.43 11.14 -8.69
C PHE A 61 14.70 12.24 -9.72
N MET A 62 13.65 12.78 -10.34
CA MET A 62 13.78 13.84 -11.34
C MET A 62 14.14 15.19 -10.73
N GLU A 63 13.63 15.50 -9.54
CA GLU A 63 14.07 16.67 -8.75
C GLU A 63 15.56 16.57 -8.37
N GLU A 64 16.02 15.39 -7.95
CA GLU A 64 17.42 15.14 -7.60
C GLU A 64 18.37 15.25 -8.82
N GLU A 65 17.96 14.71 -9.97
CA GLU A 65 18.74 14.72 -11.21
C GLU A 65 18.54 16.02 -12.05
N GLY A 66 17.70 16.94 -11.59
CA GLY A 66 17.44 18.23 -12.25
C GLY A 66 16.73 18.12 -13.60
N VAL A 67 15.91 17.08 -13.78
CA VAL A 67 15.19 16.85 -15.04
C VAL A 67 13.90 17.68 -15.05
N THR A 68 13.88 18.73 -15.87
CA THR A 68 12.70 19.59 -16.12
C THR A 68 11.67 18.86 -16.99
N GLY A 69 10.37 19.08 -16.76
CA GLY A 69 9.32 18.58 -17.63
C GLY A 69 8.21 17.78 -16.95
N PHE A 70 8.04 17.82 -15.63
CA PHE A 70 7.04 16.99 -14.91
C PHE A 70 6.26 17.76 -13.83
N ASP A 71 6.41 19.08 -13.78
CA ASP A 71 5.40 19.89 -13.09
C ASP A 71 4.08 19.86 -13.89
N ASP A 72 2.95 20.09 -13.22
CA ASP A 72 1.62 20.00 -13.83
C ASP A 72 1.42 20.99 -15.01
N ASN A 73 2.35 21.93 -15.23
CA ASN A 73 2.32 22.97 -16.27
C ASN A 73 3.43 22.82 -17.33
N GLU A 74 4.39 21.91 -17.16
CA GLU A 74 5.60 21.79 -17.98
C GLU A 74 5.44 20.74 -19.08
N LEU A 75 4.58 19.74 -18.88
CA LEU A 75 4.25 18.78 -19.94
C LEU A 75 3.27 19.42 -20.91
N PRO A 76 3.69 19.70 -22.17
CA PRO A 76 2.72 20.13 -23.17
C PRO A 76 1.71 19.00 -23.34
N ILE A 77 0.42 19.31 -23.21
CA ILE A 77 -0.64 18.44 -23.68
C ILE A 77 -0.47 18.38 -25.19
N ILE A 78 0.19 17.31 -25.68
CA ILE A 78 0.36 17.10 -27.11
C ILE A 78 -1.03 16.86 -27.66
N ASP A 79 -1.50 17.78 -28.49
CA ASP A 79 -2.78 17.62 -29.17
C ASP A 79 -2.71 16.33 -30.00
N ARG A 80 -3.75 15.49 -29.90
CA ARG A 80 -3.75 14.20 -30.57
C ARG A 80 -3.77 14.49 -32.07
N GLN A 81 -2.64 14.30 -32.76
CA GLN A 81 -2.61 14.40 -34.21
C GLN A 81 -3.41 13.22 -34.78
N GLU A 82 -4.69 13.46 -35.08
CA GLU A 82 -5.59 12.46 -35.68
C GLU A 82 -5.08 12.00 -37.06
N ASP A 83 -4.30 12.84 -37.75
CA ASP A 83 -3.81 12.60 -39.11
C ASP A 83 -2.49 11.80 -39.21
N GLN A 84 -1.86 11.45 -38.09
CA GLN A 84 -0.68 10.58 -38.10
C GLN A 84 -1.07 9.12 -37.84
N GLU A 85 -1.54 8.44 -38.88
CA GLU A 85 -1.62 6.98 -38.88
C GLU A 85 -0.21 6.44 -38.59
N ARG A 86 -0.07 5.71 -37.47
CA ARG A 86 1.21 5.09 -37.12
C ARG A 86 1.64 4.19 -38.28
N PRO A 87 2.89 4.28 -38.77
CA PRO A 87 3.33 3.45 -39.87
C PRO A 87 3.11 1.98 -39.53
N ASN A 88 2.53 1.23 -40.47
CA ASN A 88 2.30 -0.20 -40.30
C ASN A 88 3.65 -0.89 -40.09
N ILE A 89 3.86 -1.45 -38.91
CA ILE A 89 5.11 -2.11 -38.54
C ILE A 89 5.02 -3.53 -39.09
N ASP A 90 5.73 -3.81 -40.19
CA ASP A 90 5.87 -5.16 -40.72
C ASP A 90 6.83 -5.95 -39.83
N TRP A 91 6.27 -6.80 -38.97
CA TRP A 91 7.03 -7.73 -38.14
C TRP A 91 7.48 -8.90 -39.01
N LYS A 92 8.72 -8.85 -39.52
CA LYS A 92 9.38 -9.97 -40.19
C LYS A 92 9.90 -11.02 -39.21
#